data_AF-A0A840SFN2-F1
#
_entry.id   AF-A0A840SFN2-F1
#
_cell.length_a   1.000
_cell.length_b   1.000
_cell.length_c   1.000
_cell.angle_alpha   90.00
_cell.angle_beta   90.00
_cell.angle_gamma   90.00
#
_symmetry.space_group_name_H-M   'P 1'
#
loop_
_entity.id
_entity.type
_entity.pdbx_description
1 polymer ?
#
loop_
_entity_poly.entity_id
_entity_poly.type
_entity_poly.pdbx_seq_one_letter_code
_entity_poly.pdbx_strand_id
1 'polypeptide(L)'
;MDPTLWNSILSRIGRDDAEDIDAILAPHDPYRAEPGRDLFPLPEAVLMPGSEMKRADAVAVGLRAGATASDAVDRAARVAAFAAERDVEIIVLTDADRSGFERFGFRVERIAGDTVEARDACEDQIRRFWNLDLVL
;
A
#
# COMPACT_ATOMS: atom_id res chain seq x y z
N MET A 1 -0.90 12.80 14.79
CA MET A 1 0.27 12.34 14.01
C MET A 1 1.56 12.64 14.74
N ASP A 2 2.60 11.79 14.66
CA ASP A 2 3.96 12.31 14.83
C ASP A 2 4.35 12.97 13.50
N PRO A 3 4.44 14.31 13.42
CA PRO A 3 4.78 14.99 12.18
C PRO A 3 6.11 14.51 11.60
N THR A 4 6.98 13.86 12.40
CA THR A 4 8.23 13.28 11.91
C THR A 4 8.02 12.14 10.90
N LEU A 5 6.92 11.37 10.98
CA LEU A 5 6.70 10.24 10.05
C LEU A 5 6.40 10.73 8.63
N TRP A 6 5.45 11.63 8.48
CA TRP A 6 5.08 12.15 7.16
C TRP A 6 6.14 13.10 6.62
N ASN A 7 6.80 13.88 7.48
CA ASN A 7 8.00 14.60 7.08
C ASN A 7 9.11 13.64 6.63
N SER A 8 9.24 12.46 7.24
CA SER A 8 10.18 11.43 6.79
C SER A 8 9.78 10.81 5.45
N ILE A 9 8.49 10.65 5.16
CA ILE A 9 8.01 10.17 3.86
C ILE A 9 8.27 11.26 2.80
N LEU A 10 7.85 12.50 3.06
CA LEU A 10 8.07 13.65 2.19
C LEU A 10 9.56 13.89 1.91
N SER A 11 10.45 13.70 2.91
CA SER A 11 11.89 13.86 2.71
C SER A 11 12.52 12.79 1.81
N ARG A 12 11.84 11.64 1.62
CA ARG A 12 12.29 10.58 0.69
C ARG A 12 11.82 10.82 -0.73
N ILE A 13 10.89 11.76 -0.94
CA ILE A 13 10.36 12.11 -2.25
C ILE A 13 11.26 13.22 -2.83
N GLY A 14 12.34 12.80 -3.49
CA GLY A 14 13.27 13.69 -4.19
C GLY A 14 12.82 14.01 -5.62
N ARG A 15 13.25 15.17 -6.13
CA ARG A 15 13.09 15.54 -7.56
C ARG A 15 14.02 14.74 -8.47
N ASP A 16 15.20 14.42 -7.94
CA ASP A 16 16.11 13.44 -8.51
C ASP A 16 15.65 12.09 -7.96
N ASP A 17 14.85 11.36 -8.74
CA ASP A 17 14.52 9.98 -8.41
C ASP A 17 15.86 9.24 -8.24
N ALA A 18 15.95 8.33 -7.26
CA ALA A 18 17.12 7.48 -7.18
C ALA A 18 17.28 6.79 -8.55
N GLU A 19 18.51 6.71 -9.07
CA GLU A 19 18.74 6.04 -10.36
C GLU A 19 18.01 4.69 -10.34
N ASP A 20 17.23 4.46 -11.39
CA ASP A 20 16.49 3.23 -11.57
C ASP A 20 17.50 2.09 -11.78
N ILE A 21 17.93 1.51 -10.66
CA ILE A 21 18.78 0.33 -10.63
C ILE A 21 17.96 -0.94 -10.81
N ASP A 22 16.63 -0.88 -11.01
CA ASP A 22 15.81 -2.07 -11.19
C ASP A 22 16.28 -2.83 -12.43
N ALA A 23 16.76 -2.15 -13.47
CA ALA A 23 17.36 -2.80 -14.64
C ALA A 23 18.65 -3.58 -14.29
N ILE A 24 19.47 -3.05 -13.38
CA ILE A 24 20.73 -3.67 -12.91
C ILE A 24 20.43 -4.82 -11.94
N LEU A 25 19.39 -4.67 -11.11
CA LEU A 25 18.96 -5.66 -10.14
C LEU A 25 18.06 -6.73 -10.76
N ALA A 26 17.44 -6.48 -11.91
CA ALA A 26 16.50 -7.41 -12.55
C ALA A 26 17.07 -8.84 -12.76
N PRO A 27 18.35 -9.05 -13.14
CA PRO A 27 18.95 -10.38 -13.21
C PRO A 27 19.09 -11.09 -11.85
N HIS A 28 19.10 -10.32 -10.76
CA HIS A 28 19.28 -10.78 -9.39
C HIS A 28 17.99 -10.69 -8.57
N ASP A 29 16.89 -10.26 -9.19
CA ASP A 29 15.60 -10.14 -8.54
C ASP A 29 15.05 -11.55 -8.24
N PRO A 30 14.92 -11.96 -6.96
CA PRO A 30 14.34 -13.25 -6.59
C PRO A 30 12.85 -13.37 -6.95
N TYR A 31 12.19 -12.27 -7.32
CA TYR A 31 10.76 -12.19 -7.62
C TYR A 31 10.40 -12.60 -9.07
N ARG A 32 11.34 -13.18 -9.83
CA ARG A 32 11.23 -13.33 -11.29
C ARG A 32 10.47 -14.55 -11.84
N ALA A 33 9.98 -15.47 -11.01
CA ALA A 33 9.49 -16.75 -11.55
C ALA A 33 7.96 -16.86 -11.63
N GLU A 34 7.21 -16.54 -10.58
CA GLU A 34 5.76 -16.65 -10.54
C GLU A 34 5.20 -15.64 -9.54
N PRO A 35 3.97 -15.11 -9.72
CA PRO A 35 3.31 -14.32 -8.67
C PRO A 35 3.40 -15.08 -7.36
N GLY A 36 3.85 -14.41 -6.30
CA GLY A 36 3.89 -15.00 -4.97
C GLY A 36 2.50 -15.54 -4.62
N ARG A 37 2.38 -16.86 -4.47
CA ARG A 37 1.17 -17.46 -3.92
C ARG A 37 1.10 -17.05 -2.46
N ASP A 38 -0.02 -16.46 -2.08
CA ASP A 38 -0.29 -16.21 -0.67
C ASP A 38 -0.33 -17.56 0.06
N LEU A 39 0.72 -17.81 0.84
CA LEU A 39 0.79 -18.91 1.80
C LEU A 39 0.15 -18.46 3.10
N PHE A 40 -1.11 -18.00 3.03
CA PHE A 40 -1.91 -18.00 4.23
C PHE A 40 -2.19 -19.49 4.53
N PRO A 41 -1.72 -20.06 5.66
CA PRO A 41 -2.43 -21.23 6.16
C PRO A 41 -3.90 -20.83 6.19
N LEU A 42 -4.84 -21.63 5.68
CA LEU A 42 -6.26 -21.42 5.92
C LEU A 42 -6.45 -21.64 7.42
N PRO A 43 -6.32 -20.64 8.31
CA PRO A 43 -6.55 -20.92 9.71
C PRO A 43 -8.08 -20.99 9.82
N GLU A 44 -8.63 -21.70 10.81
CA GLU A 44 -9.95 -21.27 11.28
C GLU A 44 -9.85 -19.77 11.53
N ALA A 45 -10.82 -18.95 11.10
CA ALA A 45 -10.69 -17.49 11.14
C ALA A 45 -10.29 -16.99 12.54
N VAL A 46 -8.99 -16.88 12.78
CA VAL A 46 -8.42 -16.37 14.02
C VAL A 46 -8.21 -14.90 13.73
N LEU A 47 -8.75 -14.05 14.60
CA LEU A 47 -8.42 -12.63 14.58
C LEU A 47 -6.89 -12.52 14.63
N MET A 48 -6.29 -12.12 13.51
CA MET A 48 -4.90 -11.69 13.49
C MET A 48 -4.74 -10.67 14.61
N PRO A 49 -3.65 -10.73 15.42
CA PRO A 49 -3.39 -9.69 16.38
C PRO A 49 -3.41 -8.37 15.63
N GLY A 50 -4.39 -7.52 15.96
CA GLY A 50 -4.55 -6.25 15.27
C GLY A 50 -3.21 -5.54 15.32
N SER A 51 -2.67 -5.18 14.14
CA SER A 51 -1.63 -4.16 14.13
C SER A 51 -2.26 -2.93 14.75
N GLU A 52 -1.84 -2.56 15.96
CA GLU A 52 -2.35 -1.37 16.61
C GLU A 52 -2.18 -0.21 15.64
N MET A 53 -3.31 0.38 15.27
CA MET A 53 -3.28 1.68 14.61
C MET A 53 -2.50 2.60 15.55
N LYS A 54 -1.55 3.37 15.02
CA LYS A 54 -0.70 4.26 15.82
C LYS A 54 -1.51 5.25 16.68
N ARG A 55 -2.81 5.40 16.39
CA ARG A 55 -3.86 6.03 17.20
C ARG A 55 -5.16 5.24 17.09
N ALA A 56 -5.88 5.07 18.21
CA ALA A 56 -7.18 4.40 18.26
C ALA A 56 -8.31 5.14 17.51
N ASP A 57 -8.09 6.40 17.10
CA ASP A 57 -9.03 7.28 16.40
C ASP A 57 -8.55 7.72 15.01
N ALA A 58 -7.48 7.12 14.48
CA ALA A 58 -7.00 7.48 13.15
C ALA A 58 -8.01 7.04 12.08
N VAL A 59 -8.47 7.99 11.26
CA VAL A 59 -9.34 7.71 10.11
C VAL A 59 -8.47 7.19 8.97
N ALA A 60 -8.75 5.99 8.49
CA ALA A 60 -8.03 5.38 7.38
C ALA A 60 -8.81 5.57 6.07
N VAL A 61 -8.09 5.94 5.00
CA VAL A 61 -8.64 6.16 3.66
C VAL A 61 -7.96 5.18 2.69
N GLY A 62 -8.79 4.45 1.95
CA GLY A 62 -8.33 3.58 0.87
C GLY A 62 -8.01 4.39 -0.38
N LEU A 63 -6.91 4.08 -1.06
CA LEU A 63 -6.57 4.64 -2.36
C LEU A 63 -6.35 3.50 -3.36
N ARG A 64 -7.19 3.41 -4.40
CA ARG A 64 -6.96 2.45 -5.48
C ARG A 64 -5.79 2.89 -6.34
N ALA A 65 -4.80 2.01 -6.47
CA ALA A 65 -3.67 2.17 -7.37
C ALA A 65 -3.60 0.98 -8.33
N GLY A 66 -3.58 1.28 -9.64
CA GLY A 66 -3.24 0.29 -10.65
C GLY A 66 -1.74 -0.03 -10.66
N ALA A 67 -1.33 -0.92 -11.56
CA ALA A 67 0.08 -1.26 -11.80
C ALA A 67 0.94 -0.01 -12.03
N THR A 68 2.23 -0.14 -11.69
CA THR A 68 3.24 0.92 -11.69
C THR A 68 3.08 1.85 -12.91
N ALA A 69 2.73 3.11 -12.66
CA ALA A 69 2.75 4.13 -13.71
C ALA A 69 3.95 5.05 -13.50
N SER A 70 4.48 5.58 -14.61
CA SER A 70 5.70 6.39 -14.67
C SER A 70 5.66 7.69 -13.84
N ASP A 71 4.50 8.04 -13.28
CA ASP A 71 4.23 9.22 -12.46
C ASP A 71 4.10 8.91 -10.95
N ALA A 72 4.55 7.72 -10.50
CA ALA A 72 4.39 7.28 -9.11
C ALA A 72 4.96 8.27 -8.08
N VAL A 73 6.04 9.00 -8.42
CA VAL A 73 6.63 10.04 -7.56
C VAL A 73 5.66 11.19 -7.31
N ASP A 74 5.12 11.78 -8.38
CA ASP A 74 4.21 12.93 -8.30
C ASP A 74 2.90 12.57 -7.58
N ARG A 75 2.40 11.36 -7.82
CA ARG A 75 1.22 10.85 -7.12
C ARG A 75 1.50 10.60 -5.65
N ALA A 76 2.61 9.95 -5.31
CA ALA A 76 3.04 9.74 -3.92
C ALA A 76 3.18 11.07 -3.16
N ALA A 77 3.75 12.11 -3.78
CA ALA A 77 3.87 13.43 -3.19
C ALA A 77 2.51 14.04 -2.83
N ARG A 78 1.56 14.01 -3.77
CA ARG A 78 0.21 14.56 -3.56
C ARG A 78 -0.56 13.79 -2.50
N VAL A 79 -0.43 12.46 -2.48
CA VAL A 79 -1.10 11.59 -1.50
C VAL A 79 -0.50 11.80 -0.10
N ALA A 80 0.83 11.93 0.02
CA ALA A 80 1.48 12.23 1.30
C ALA A 80 1.06 13.61 1.83
N ALA A 81 0.98 14.63 0.96
CA ALA A 81 0.48 15.95 1.34
C ALA A 81 -0.97 15.89 1.81
N PHE A 82 -1.84 15.17 1.10
CA PHE A 82 -3.23 14.96 1.51
C PHE A 82 -3.34 14.27 2.88
N ALA A 83 -2.56 13.20 3.09
CA ALA A 83 -2.52 12.48 4.36
C ALA A 83 -2.11 13.39 5.53
N ALA A 84 -1.07 14.20 5.31
CA ALA A 84 -0.57 15.17 6.28
C ALA A 84 -1.60 16.27 6.59
N GLU A 85 -2.23 16.85 5.56
CA GLU A 85 -3.21 17.94 5.70
C GLU A 85 -4.50 17.48 6.40
N ARG A 86 -4.91 16.23 6.19
CA ARG A 86 -6.18 15.69 6.70
C ARG A 86 -6.04 14.86 7.98
N ASP A 87 -4.82 14.64 8.47
CA ASP A 87 -4.51 13.76 9.60
C ASP A 87 -5.13 12.35 9.41
N VAL A 88 -4.99 11.79 8.20
CA VAL A 88 -5.50 10.45 7.84
C VAL A 88 -4.37 9.47 7.54
N GLU A 89 -4.64 8.18 7.75
CA GLU A 89 -3.77 7.10 7.29
C GLU A 89 -4.19 6.67 5.87
N ILE A 90 -3.23 6.50 4.96
CA ILE A 90 -3.51 6.03 3.60
C ILE A 90 -3.17 4.56 3.46
N ILE A 91 -4.17 3.77 3.06
CA ILE A 91 -4.01 2.36 2.70
C ILE A 91 -4.15 2.25 1.19
N VAL A 92 -3.03 1.98 0.49
CA VAL A 92 -3.05 1.80 -0.95
C VAL A 92 -3.58 0.40 -1.27
N LEU A 93 -4.60 0.31 -2.10
CA LEU A 93 -5.24 -0.92 -2.54
C LEU A 93 -4.84 -1.20 -3.99
N THR A 94 -4.28 -2.37 -4.28
CA THR A 94 -3.84 -2.71 -5.63
C THR A 94 -4.09 -4.18 -5.95
N ASP A 95 -4.45 -4.48 -7.19
CA ASP A 95 -4.52 -5.85 -7.73
C ASP A 95 -3.20 -6.28 -8.40
N ALA A 96 -2.25 -5.35 -8.55
CA ALA A 96 -0.92 -5.62 -9.05
C ALA A 96 0.00 -6.16 -7.95
N ASP A 97 1.07 -6.85 -8.35
CA ASP A 97 2.09 -7.30 -7.38
C ASP A 97 2.88 -6.13 -6.77
N ARG A 98 2.97 -4.99 -7.48
CA ARG A 98 3.56 -3.75 -6.97
C ARG A 98 2.82 -2.53 -7.50
N SER A 99 2.61 -1.56 -6.61
CA SER A 99 2.01 -0.26 -6.94
C SER A 99 3.04 0.84 -7.23
N GLY A 100 4.26 0.68 -6.70
CA GLY A 100 5.31 1.70 -6.72
C GLY A 100 5.22 2.69 -5.56
N PHE A 101 4.20 2.58 -4.68
CA PHE A 101 4.09 3.39 -3.47
C PHE A 101 4.89 2.82 -2.29
N GLU A 102 5.22 1.52 -2.34
CA GLU A 102 5.95 0.80 -1.29
C GLU A 102 7.32 1.45 -1.02
N ARG A 103 8.01 1.89 -2.09
CA ARG A 103 9.34 2.51 -2.02
C ARG A 103 9.38 3.82 -1.21
N PHE A 104 8.24 4.50 -1.07
CA PHE A 104 8.13 5.73 -0.28
C PHE A 104 7.70 5.48 1.17
N GLY A 105 7.34 4.24 1.51
CA GLY A 105 6.89 3.86 2.85
C GLY A 105 5.38 3.95 3.07
N PHE A 106 4.59 4.02 1.99
CA PHE A 106 3.14 3.83 2.10
C PHE A 106 2.82 2.38 2.49
N ARG A 107 1.70 2.23 3.20
CA ARG A 107 1.11 0.91 3.43
C ARG A 107 0.32 0.50 2.19
N VAL A 108 0.63 -0.68 1.66
CA VAL A 108 0.00 -1.23 0.47
C VAL A 108 -0.59 -2.60 0.80
N GLU A 109 -1.85 -2.80 0.44
CA GLU A 109 -2.59 -4.04 0.59
C GLU A 109 -2.96 -4.59 -0.80
N ARG A 110 -2.63 -5.86 -1.04
CA ARG A 110 -2.93 -6.52 -2.31
C ARG A 110 -4.35 -7.10 -2.27
N ILE A 111 -5.14 -6.79 -3.28
CA ILE A 111 -6.46 -7.40 -3.52
C ILE A 111 -6.24 -8.73 -4.24
N ALA A 112 -6.35 -9.83 -3.51
CA ALA A 112 -6.20 -11.18 -4.05
C ALA A 112 -7.53 -11.73 -4.58
N GLY A 113 -7.45 -12.59 -5.60
CA GLY A 113 -8.60 -13.32 -6.13
C GLY A 113 -8.56 -13.51 -7.65
N ASP A 114 -8.99 -14.69 -8.10
CA ASP A 114 -9.03 -15.03 -9.53
C ASP A 114 -10.35 -14.59 -10.20
N THR A 115 -11.40 -14.35 -9.40
CA THR A 115 -12.70 -13.84 -9.87
C THR A 115 -12.98 -12.45 -9.28
N VAL A 116 -13.94 -11.74 -9.89
CA VAL A 116 -14.38 -10.42 -9.41
C VAL A 116 -14.96 -10.54 -8.00
N GLU A 117 -15.78 -11.56 -7.75
CA GLU A 117 -16.40 -11.80 -6.45
C GLU A 117 -15.37 -12.10 -5.35
N ALA A 118 -14.31 -12.84 -5.69
CA ALA A 118 -13.22 -13.11 -4.76
C ALA A 118 -12.42 -11.84 -4.42
N ARG A 119 -12.19 -10.96 -5.41
CA ARG A 119 -11.52 -9.67 -5.21
C ARG A 119 -12.36 -8.72 -4.37
N ASP A 120 -13.66 -8.63 -4.64
CA ASP A 120 -14.59 -7.81 -3.85
C ASP A 120 -14.65 -8.29 -2.40
N ALA A 121 -14.68 -9.62 -2.18
CA ALA A 121 -14.64 -10.20 -0.84
C ALA A 121 -13.31 -9.90 -0.11
N CYS A 122 -12.18 -9.95 -0.82
CA CYS A 122 -10.87 -9.58 -0.27
C CYS A 122 -10.83 -8.09 0.11
N GLU A 123 -11.28 -7.21 -0.79
CA GLU A 123 -11.34 -5.78 -0.52
C GLU A 123 -12.25 -5.46 0.68
N ASP A 124 -13.41 -6.10 0.80
CA ASP A 124 -14.30 -5.93 1.94
C ASP A 124 -13.65 -6.37 3.27
N GLN A 125 -12.84 -7.42 3.26
CA GLN A 125 -12.06 -7.82 4.44
C GLN A 125 -11.02 -6.74 4.81
N ILE A 126 -10.28 -6.23 3.82
CA ILE A 126 -9.29 -5.17 4.02
C ILE A 126 -9.97 -3.90 4.57
N ARG A 127 -11.12 -3.52 4.00
CA ARG A 127 -11.92 -2.38 4.47
C ARG A 127 -12.33 -2.53 5.93
N ARG A 128 -12.82 -3.71 6.33
CA ARG A 128 -13.21 -3.97 7.72
C ARG A 128 -12.02 -4.01 8.67
N PHE A 129 -10.90 -4.58 8.23
CA PHE A 129 -9.68 -4.67 9.04
C PHE A 129 -9.10 -3.29 9.34
N TRP A 130 -9.03 -2.42 8.32
CA TRP A 130 -8.49 -1.06 8.45
C TRP A 130 -9.55 -0.01 8.84
N ASN A 131 -10.81 -0.41 8.97
CA ASN A 131 -11.95 0.51 9.16
C ASN A 131 -11.97 1.63 8.10
N LEU A 132 -11.88 1.26 6.82
CA LEU A 132 -11.91 2.19 5.69
C LEU A 132 -13.35 2.62 5.40
N ASP A 133 -13.68 3.87 5.72
CA ASP A 133 -14.98 4.46 5.40
C ASP A 133 -15.03 5.07 3.99
N LEU A 134 -13.87 5.38 3.42
CA LEU A 134 -13.74 6.01 2.11
C LEU A 134 -12.66 5.30 1.29
N VAL A 135 -12.99 4.95 0.06
CA VAL A 135 -12.05 4.45 -0.94
C VAL A 135 -12.10 5.39 -2.15
N LEU A 136 -10.93 5.91 -2.54
CA LEU A 136 -10.72 6.83 -3.65
C LEU A 136 -10.12 6.12 -4.87
#